data_AF-A0A968MV15-F1
#
_entry.id   AF-A0A968MV15-F1
#
_cell.length_a   1.000
_cell.length_b   1.000
_cell.length_c   1.000
_cell.angle_alpha   90.00
_cell.angle_beta   90.00
_cell.angle_gamma   90.00
#
_symmetry.space_group_name_H-M   'P 1'
#
loop_
_entity.id
_entity.type
_entity.pdbx_description
1 polymer ?
#
loop_
_entity_poly.entity_id
_entity_poly.type
_entity_poly.pdbx_seq_one_letter_code
_entity_poly.pdbx_strand_id
1 'polypeptide(L)'
;MLNIHEELLSFVKTRKLLTNMHNGKKAILIMLLCQVVLSGTAQTVNHWETIIKAEESWKYIVPSSEPDTNWRYTGFDDASWSTGPGGFGYGDNDDRTTVAVATKSVFFRKTFEITDTSVITSLILNADYDDAFVAWINGKEVARGGGLTDRIPAYDKLASYTHEAVIYNGGNPESYLIQKDKLKKNIETRLQCSLCASSQ
;
A
#
# COMPACT_ATOMS: atom_id res chain seq x y z
N MET A 1 -2.64 -6.35 -20.91
CA MET A 1 -4.07 -6.66 -20.60
C MET A 1 -4.20 -6.24 -19.16
N LEU A 2 -5.13 -5.35 -18.77
CA LEU A 2 -4.98 -4.71 -17.46
C LEU A 2 -5.22 -5.71 -16.32
N ASN A 3 -4.21 -6.39 -15.81
CA ASN A 3 -4.40 -7.45 -14.80
C ASN A 3 -3.90 -6.94 -13.45
N ILE A 4 -4.76 -6.95 -12.44
CA ILE A 4 -4.30 -6.87 -11.05
C ILE A 4 -4.51 -8.20 -10.38
N HIS A 5 -3.44 -8.75 -9.84
CA HIS A 5 -3.55 -9.70 -8.76
C HIS A 5 -2.85 -9.12 -7.52
N GLU A 6 -3.53 -9.18 -6.38
CA GLU A 6 -2.85 -9.07 -5.08
C GLU A 6 -2.05 -7.78 -4.79
N GLU A 7 -2.73 -6.63 -4.72
CA GLU A 7 -2.29 -5.55 -3.84
C GLU A 7 -2.39 -5.97 -2.35
N LEU A 8 -1.30 -6.49 -1.78
CA LEU A 8 -1.21 -6.79 -0.33
C LEU A 8 -0.48 -5.67 0.38
N LEU A 9 -1.18 -5.02 1.32
CA LEU A 9 -0.55 -4.08 2.25
C LEU A 9 -0.22 -4.82 3.56
N SER A 10 1.06 -5.15 3.76
CA SER A 10 1.54 -5.91 4.92
C SER A 10 2.43 -5.06 5.83
N PHE A 11 2.20 -5.14 7.15
CA PHE A 11 2.93 -4.40 8.17
C PHE A 11 3.65 -5.32 9.16
N VAL A 12 4.69 -4.77 9.76
CA VAL A 12 5.48 -5.44 10.80
C VAL A 12 5.23 -4.82 12.17
N LYS A 13 4.67 -5.58 13.12
CA LYS A 13 4.39 -5.09 14.48
C LYS A 13 5.52 -5.45 15.46
N THR A 14 5.73 -4.61 16.48
CA THR A 14 6.73 -4.83 17.52
C THR A 14 6.13 -4.86 18.93
N ARG A 15 6.77 -5.59 19.86
CA ARG A 15 6.47 -5.56 21.29
C ARG A 15 7.58 -4.82 22.04
N LYS A 16 7.22 -3.98 23.02
CA LYS A 16 8.18 -3.36 23.96
C LYS A 16 8.64 -4.42 24.97
N LEU A 17 9.92 -4.80 24.95
CA LEU A 17 10.52 -5.64 25.99
C LEU A 17 10.78 -4.78 27.23
N LEU A 18 10.05 -5.04 28.32
CA LEU A 18 10.38 -4.50 29.65
C LEU A 18 11.39 -5.45 30.30
N THR A 19 12.64 -5.01 30.45
CA THR A 19 13.63 -5.73 31.24
C THR A 19 13.35 -5.50 32.73
N ASN A 20 12.79 -6.51 33.39
CA ASN A 20 12.65 -6.52 34.86
C ASN A 20 14.03 -6.77 35.48
N MET A 21 14.68 -5.72 36.00
CA MET A 21 15.83 -5.89 36.90
C MET A 21 15.33 -6.15 38.33
N HIS A 22 15.53 -7.37 38.82
CA HIS A 22 15.21 -7.75 40.20
C HIS A 22 16.34 -7.29 41.14
N ASN A 23 15.99 -6.49 42.15
CA ASN A 23 16.93 -5.82 43.05
C ASN A 23 17.55 -6.78 44.09
N GLY A 24 18.80 -7.20 43.86
CA GLY A 24 19.69 -7.79 44.87
C GLY A 24 20.63 -6.73 45.45
N LYS A 25 20.47 -6.40 46.73
CA LYS A 25 21.12 -5.29 47.43
C LYS A 25 22.63 -5.56 47.67
N LYS A 26 23.46 -4.50 47.50
CA LYS A 26 24.64 -4.12 48.34
C LYS A 26 26.04 -3.94 47.71
N ALA A 27 26.29 -4.12 46.41
CA ALA A 27 27.68 -3.99 45.89
C ALA A 27 27.92 -2.88 44.82
N ILE A 28 26.92 -2.08 44.45
CA ILE A 28 26.97 -1.29 43.21
C ILE A 28 26.73 0.19 43.53
N LEU A 29 27.73 0.91 44.03
CA LEU A 29 27.64 2.39 44.16
C LEU A 29 28.64 3.13 43.26
N ILE A 30 29.63 2.44 42.69
CA ILE A 30 30.66 3.05 41.81
C ILE A 30 30.42 2.73 40.31
N MET A 31 29.54 1.79 40.00
CA MET A 31 29.15 1.44 38.62
C MET A 31 27.87 2.16 38.14
N LEU A 32 27.41 3.21 38.85
CA LEU A 32 26.09 3.82 38.59
C LEU A 32 26.13 5.09 37.72
N LEU A 33 27.30 5.67 37.44
CA LEU A 33 27.42 6.90 36.64
C LEU A 33 27.70 6.65 35.14
N CYS A 34 28.04 5.41 34.74
CA CYS A 34 28.33 5.06 33.34
C CYS A 34 27.24 4.19 32.67
N GLN A 35 26.26 3.66 33.42
CA GLN A 35 25.20 2.81 32.87
C GLN A 35 23.97 3.57 32.35
N VAL A 36 23.95 4.91 32.45
CA VAL A 36 22.81 5.72 31.98
C VAL A 36 22.81 5.87 30.44
N VAL A 37 23.80 5.32 29.74
CA VAL A 37 23.94 5.46 28.29
C VAL A 37 23.72 4.09 27.63
N LEU A 38 22.64 3.97 26.84
CA LEU A 38 22.14 2.80 26.09
C LEU A 38 21.23 1.80 26.84
N SER A 39 20.11 2.28 27.40
CA SER A 39 18.88 1.48 27.39
C SER A 39 18.12 1.72 26.09
N GLY A 40 18.70 1.29 24.96
CA GLY A 40 17.96 1.22 23.70
C GLY A 40 17.00 0.04 23.78
N THR A 41 15.69 0.30 23.90
CA THR A 41 14.69 -0.77 23.76
C THR A 41 14.70 -1.24 22.32
N ALA A 42 15.39 -2.33 22.02
CA ALA A 42 15.30 -2.98 20.72
C ALA A 42 13.86 -3.51 20.56
N GLN A 43 13.10 -2.89 19.66
CA GLN A 43 11.80 -3.38 19.25
C GLN A 43 12.01 -4.57 18.32
N THR A 44 11.64 -5.78 18.76
CA THR A 44 11.71 -6.97 17.90
C THR A 44 10.43 -7.13 17.12
N VAL A 45 10.58 -7.42 15.83
CA VAL A 45 9.49 -7.83 14.93
C VAL A 45 8.92 -9.14 15.44
N ASN A 46 7.61 -9.21 15.67
CA ASN A 46 6.98 -10.44 16.18
C ASN A 46 5.99 -11.09 15.21
N HIS A 47 5.47 -10.38 14.21
CA HIS A 47 4.67 -10.93 13.11
C HIS A 47 4.55 -9.94 11.95
N TRP A 48 4.03 -10.48 10.84
CA TRP A 48 3.49 -9.73 9.72
C TRP A 48 1.97 -9.74 9.79
N GLU A 49 1.33 -8.63 9.45
CA GLU A 49 -0.13 -8.48 9.38
C GLU A 49 -0.51 -7.88 8.04
N THR A 50 -1.49 -8.48 7.36
CA THR A 50 -2.06 -7.95 6.11
C THR A 50 -3.31 -7.16 6.44
N ILE A 51 -3.32 -5.86 6.09
CA ILE A 51 -4.43 -4.95 6.41
C ILE A 51 -5.43 -4.86 5.27
N ILE A 52 -4.96 -4.94 4.03
CA ILE A 52 -5.80 -4.96 2.84
C ILE A 52 -5.40 -6.19 2.04
N LYS A 53 -6.38 -7.03 1.73
CA LYS A 53 -6.25 -8.06 0.69
C LYS A 53 -6.82 -7.55 -0.61
N ALA A 54 -6.22 -7.93 -1.72
CA ALA A 54 -6.62 -7.40 -3.02
C ALA A 54 -8.01 -7.85 -3.44
N GLU A 55 -8.39 -9.08 -3.08
CA GLU A 55 -9.70 -9.63 -3.38
C GLU A 55 -10.86 -8.99 -2.60
N GLU A 56 -10.55 -8.11 -1.64
CA GLU A 56 -11.60 -7.37 -0.94
C GLU A 56 -12.40 -6.50 -1.90
N SER A 57 -13.53 -5.99 -1.41
CA SER A 57 -14.31 -5.02 -2.15
C SER A 57 -13.66 -3.63 -2.11
N TRP A 58 -13.53 -3.01 -3.29
CA TRP A 58 -12.96 -1.69 -3.52
C TRP A 58 -14.00 -0.75 -4.13
N LYS A 59 -13.86 0.54 -3.85
CA LYS A 59 -14.50 1.59 -4.66
C LYS A 59 -13.67 1.81 -5.91
N TYR A 60 -14.31 1.90 -7.07
CA TYR A 60 -13.62 2.13 -8.33
C TYR A 60 -14.43 2.96 -9.33
N ILE A 61 -13.72 3.59 -10.26
CA ILE A 61 -14.28 4.26 -11.43
C ILE A 61 -13.39 3.99 -12.64
N VAL A 62 -14.03 3.80 -13.80
CA VAL A 62 -13.39 3.86 -15.11
C VAL A 62 -13.68 5.25 -15.69
N PRO A 63 -12.71 6.18 -15.67
CA PRO A 63 -12.96 7.55 -16.09
C PRO A 63 -13.11 7.69 -17.60
N SER A 64 -14.05 8.54 -18.04
CA SER A 64 -14.12 9.07 -19.41
C SER A 64 -13.51 10.47 -19.55
N SER A 65 -13.07 11.06 -18.42
CA SER A 65 -12.38 12.34 -18.29
C SER A 65 -11.59 12.36 -16.99
N GLU A 66 -10.69 13.33 -16.81
CA GLU A 66 -9.91 13.47 -15.57
C GLU A 66 -10.82 13.50 -14.33
N PRO A 67 -10.62 12.59 -13.35
CA PRO A 67 -11.35 12.63 -12.08
C PRO A 67 -11.02 13.89 -11.27
N ASP A 68 -11.87 14.24 -10.30
CA ASP A 68 -11.54 15.28 -9.33
C ASP A 68 -10.19 14.97 -8.68
N THR A 69 -9.24 15.90 -8.79
CA THR A 69 -7.89 15.81 -8.21
C THR A 69 -7.85 15.51 -6.71
N ASN A 70 -8.96 15.71 -5.99
CA ASN A 70 -9.13 15.42 -4.57
C ASN A 70 -9.49 13.98 -4.25
N TRP A 71 -9.74 13.12 -5.26
CA TRP A 71 -9.50 11.68 -5.11
C TRP A 71 -8.04 11.48 -4.60
N ARG A 72 -7.44 10.34 -4.28
CA ARG A 72 -6.20 10.28 -3.44
C ARG A 72 -6.27 10.87 -2.01
N TYR A 73 -7.16 11.81 -1.67
CA TYR A 73 -7.26 12.33 -0.30
C TYR A 73 -8.38 11.64 0.51
N THR A 74 -8.24 11.64 1.83
CA THR A 74 -9.14 10.92 2.76
C THR A 74 -10.57 11.43 2.76
N GLY A 75 -10.77 12.73 2.55
CA GLY A 75 -12.08 13.39 2.60
C GLY A 75 -12.87 13.38 1.28
N PHE A 76 -12.38 12.70 0.25
CA PHE A 76 -13.10 12.59 -1.02
C PHE A 76 -14.34 11.71 -0.88
N ASP A 77 -15.47 12.20 -1.40
CA ASP A 77 -16.71 11.45 -1.48
C ASP A 77 -16.70 10.53 -2.71
N ASP A 78 -16.50 9.23 -2.47
CA ASP A 78 -16.54 8.17 -3.47
C ASP A 78 -17.90 7.45 -3.53
N ALA A 79 -18.98 8.05 -3.01
CA ALA A 79 -20.32 7.44 -3.04
C ALA A 79 -20.82 7.14 -4.47
N SER A 80 -20.44 7.96 -5.45
CA SER A 80 -20.78 7.76 -6.87
C SER A 80 -19.93 6.69 -7.56
N TRP A 81 -18.86 6.20 -6.92
CA TRP A 81 -17.99 5.17 -7.49
C TRP A 81 -18.64 3.80 -7.34
N SER A 82 -18.45 2.98 -8.36
CA SER A 82 -18.84 1.58 -8.36
C SER A 82 -18.09 0.80 -7.28
N THR A 83 -18.60 -0.38 -6.94
CA THR A 83 -18.01 -1.28 -5.97
C THR A 83 -17.77 -2.64 -6.61
N GLY A 84 -16.56 -3.19 -6.48
CA GLY A 84 -16.19 -4.49 -7.06
C GLY A 84 -15.01 -5.13 -6.32
N PRO A 85 -14.82 -6.46 -6.38
CA PRO A 85 -13.61 -7.11 -5.87
C PRO A 85 -12.37 -6.62 -6.63
N GLY A 86 -11.21 -6.53 -5.99
CA GLY A 86 -9.97 -6.20 -6.71
C GLY A 86 -9.56 -7.29 -7.69
N GLY A 87 -8.75 -6.89 -8.67
CA GLY A 87 -8.52 -7.62 -9.90
C GLY A 87 -9.35 -7.05 -11.03
N PHE A 88 -8.91 -5.88 -11.52
CA PHE A 88 -9.62 -5.06 -12.49
C PHE A 88 -8.97 -5.20 -13.85
N GLY A 89 -9.73 -5.65 -14.85
CA GLY A 89 -9.19 -5.88 -16.20
C GLY A 89 -10.19 -6.30 -17.25
N TYR A 90 -9.69 -6.74 -18.39
CA TYR A 90 -10.50 -7.27 -19.48
C TYR A 90 -9.70 -8.20 -20.39
N GLY A 91 -10.38 -9.21 -20.96
CA GLY A 91 -9.96 -9.88 -22.21
C GLY A 91 -9.40 -11.30 -22.10
N ASP A 92 -9.13 -11.79 -20.90
CA ASP A 92 -8.52 -13.10 -20.60
C ASP A 92 -9.34 -13.97 -19.64
N ASN A 93 -10.31 -13.38 -18.92
CA ASN A 93 -11.23 -14.05 -17.99
C ASN A 93 -10.58 -14.51 -16.67
N ASP A 94 -9.49 -13.88 -16.23
CA ASP A 94 -8.94 -14.07 -14.88
C ASP A 94 -9.24 -12.90 -13.92
N ASP A 95 -9.82 -11.81 -14.45
CA ASP A 95 -10.31 -10.67 -13.68
C ASP A 95 -11.52 -10.95 -12.80
N ARG A 96 -11.49 -10.39 -11.58
CA ARG A 96 -12.65 -10.44 -10.66
C ARG A 96 -13.63 -9.29 -10.90
N THR A 97 -13.13 -8.13 -11.31
CA THR A 97 -13.92 -7.00 -11.80
C THR A 97 -13.56 -6.74 -13.26
N THR A 98 -14.39 -7.26 -14.15
CA THR A 98 -14.25 -7.01 -15.59
C THR A 98 -14.66 -5.57 -15.93
N VAL A 99 -13.81 -4.86 -16.68
CA VAL A 99 -14.08 -3.53 -17.25
C VAL A 99 -14.25 -3.62 -18.77
N ALA A 100 -14.62 -2.52 -19.41
CA ALA A 100 -14.81 -2.49 -20.86
C ALA A 100 -13.48 -2.70 -21.59
N VAL A 101 -13.53 -3.34 -22.77
CA VAL A 101 -12.38 -3.48 -23.65
C VAL A 101 -11.83 -2.09 -24.01
N ALA A 102 -10.50 -1.99 -24.10
CA ALA A 102 -9.76 -0.75 -24.34
C ALA A 102 -9.88 0.30 -23.22
N THR A 103 -10.21 -0.13 -22.00
CA THR A 103 -10.08 0.71 -20.81
C THR A 103 -8.62 1.10 -20.61
N LYS A 104 -8.33 2.40 -20.62
CA LYS A 104 -6.97 2.92 -20.44
C LYS A 104 -6.53 2.97 -18.98
N SER A 105 -7.48 3.20 -18.09
CA SER A 105 -7.20 3.32 -16.66
C SER A 105 -8.38 2.93 -15.81
N VAL A 106 -8.06 2.47 -14.60
CA VAL A 106 -9.03 2.25 -13.53
C VAL A 106 -8.50 2.95 -12.30
N PHE A 107 -9.35 3.74 -11.67
CA PHE A 107 -9.05 4.43 -10.42
C PHE A 107 -9.79 3.70 -9.32
N PHE A 108 -9.10 3.30 -8.26
CA PHE A 108 -9.71 2.54 -7.17
C PHE A 108 -9.15 2.96 -5.82
N ARG A 109 -9.97 2.76 -4.79
CA ARG A 109 -9.76 3.28 -3.44
C ARG A 109 -10.26 2.30 -2.40
N LYS A 110 -9.51 2.20 -1.30
CA LYS A 110 -9.87 1.44 -0.10
C LYS A 110 -9.52 2.23 1.15
N THR A 111 -10.45 2.23 2.10
CA THR A 111 -10.22 2.75 3.45
C THR A 111 -9.78 1.62 4.36
N PHE A 112 -8.78 1.90 5.20
CA PHE A 112 -8.30 1.03 6.24
C PHE A 112 -7.86 1.84 7.45
N GLU A 113 -7.80 1.21 8.62
CA GLU A 113 -7.39 1.89 9.85
C GLU A 113 -6.12 1.26 10.40
N ILE A 114 -5.21 2.11 10.87
CA ILE A 114 -4.08 1.71 11.69
C ILE A 114 -4.21 2.40 13.05
N THR A 115 -4.55 1.63 14.08
CA THR A 115 -4.79 2.16 15.43
C THR A 115 -3.52 2.76 16.06
N ASP A 116 -2.36 2.15 15.82
CA ASP A 116 -1.09 2.66 16.35
C ASP A 116 0.03 2.50 15.30
N THR A 117 0.45 3.61 14.71
CA THR A 117 1.55 3.59 13.75
C THR A 117 2.92 3.47 14.41
N SER A 118 3.04 3.68 15.73
CA SER A 118 4.32 3.62 16.43
C SER A 118 4.90 2.21 16.46
N VAL A 119 4.04 1.18 16.48
CA VAL A 119 4.44 -0.23 16.50
C VAL A 119 4.86 -0.78 15.13
N ILE A 120 4.60 -0.04 14.05
CA ILE A 120 4.97 -0.44 12.70
C ILE A 120 6.46 -0.25 12.48
N THR A 121 7.16 -1.32 12.10
CA THR A 121 8.58 -1.28 11.71
C THR A 121 8.75 -1.07 10.21
N SER A 122 7.92 -1.75 9.42
CA SER A 122 7.95 -1.74 7.97
C SER A 122 6.54 -1.85 7.43
N LEU A 123 6.33 -1.28 6.26
CA LEU A 123 5.12 -1.39 5.47
C LEU A 123 5.52 -1.75 4.04
N ILE A 124 4.88 -2.76 3.47
CA ILE A 124 5.12 -3.21 2.11
C ILE A 124 3.78 -3.20 1.36
N LEU A 125 3.78 -2.61 0.16
CA LEU A 125 2.78 -2.86 -0.86
C LEU A 125 3.34 -3.92 -1.80
N ASN A 126 2.72 -5.08 -1.87
CA ASN A 126 2.92 -5.98 -2.99
C ASN A 126 1.98 -5.55 -4.11
N ALA A 127 2.41 -5.52 -5.36
CA ALA A 127 1.58 -5.19 -6.51
C ALA A 127 1.89 -6.12 -7.68
N ASP A 128 0.86 -6.74 -8.24
CA ASP A 128 0.88 -7.36 -9.56
C ASP A 128 0.02 -6.49 -10.47
N TYR A 129 0.57 -6.06 -11.61
CA TYR A 129 -0.07 -5.05 -12.45
C TYR A 129 0.33 -5.26 -13.90
N ASP A 130 -0.55 -4.88 -14.81
CA ASP A 130 -0.24 -4.73 -16.23
C ASP A 130 -0.98 -3.46 -16.72
N ASP A 131 -0.32 -2.45 -17.28
CA ASP A 131 1.12 -2.31 -17.49
C ASP A 131 1.77 -1.37 -16.47
N ALA A 132 0.99 -0.50 -15.83
CA ALA A 132 1.50 0.49 -14.91
C ALA A 132 0.51 0.82 -13.80
N PHE A 133 1.04 1.31 -12.69
CA PHE A 133 0.23 1.81 -11.59
C PHE A 133 0.93 2.98 -10.90
N VAL A 134 0.15 3.75 -10.17
CA VAL A 134 0.63 4.65 -9.12
C VAL A 134 -0.25 4.47 -7.89
N ALA A 135 0.37 4.36 -6.73
CA ALA A 135 -0.30 4.19 -5.45
C ALA A 135 -0.04 5.40 -4.53
N TRP A 136 -1.08 5.83 -3.84
CA TRP A 136 -1.09 6.90 -2.87
C TRP A 136 -1.67 6.44 -1.55
N ILE A 137 -1.10 6.94 -0.46
CA ILE A 137 -1.69 6.88 0.87
C ILE A 137 -1.93 8.29 1.37
N ASN A 138 -3.19 8.63 1.64
CA ASN A 138 -3.60 9.94 2.16
C ASN A 138 -3.05 11.13 1.34
N GLY A 139 -3.04 10.99 0.01
CA GLY A 139 -2.56 12.00 -0.94
C GLY A 139 -1.04 12.02 -1.15
N LYS A 140 -0.27 11.17 -0.46
CA LYS A 140 1.17 11.02 -0.68
C LYS A 140 1.44 9.80 -1.54
N GLU A 141 2.19 9.95 -2.62
CA GLU A 141 2.64 8.82 -3.42
C GLU A 141 3.55 7.90 -2.60
N VAL A 142 3.32 6.59 -2.71
CA VAL A 142 4.04 5.56 -1.96
C VAL A 142 4.70 4.50 -2.85
N ALA A 143 4.18 4.29 -4.06
CA ALA A 143 4.74 3.35 -5.03
C ALA A 143 4.27 3.67 -6.45
N ARG A 144 5.03 3.23 -7.45
CA ARG A 144 4.66 3.31 -8.87
C ARG A 144 5.43 2.26 -9.68
N GLY A 145 4.83 1.82 -10.78
CA GLY A 145 5.40 0.88 -11.74
C GLY A 145 5.10 1.27 -13.19
N GLY A 146 5.67 0.55 -14.16
CA GLY A 146 5.33 0.69 -15.59
C GLY A 146 5.80 1.97 -16.29
N GLY A 147 6.77 2.69 -15.71
CA GLY A 147 7.45 3.79 -16.40
C GLY A 147 6.60 5.05 -16.62
N LEU A 148 5.50 5.23 -15.90
CA LEU A 148 4.84 6.53 -15.80
C LEU A 148 5.87 7.53 -15.27
N THR A 149 6.02 8.72 -15.87
CA THR A 149 7.01 9.73 -15.44
C THR A 149 6.36 10.98 -14.86
N ASP A 150 5.12 11.24 -15.25
CA ASP A 150 4.33 12.34 -14.69
C ASP A 150 4.06 12.10 -13.21
N ARG A 151 4.22 13.14 -12.39
CA ARG A 151 3.92 13.08 -10.95
C ARG A 151 2.46 12.71 -10.69
N ILE A 152 1.58 13.25 -11.52
CA ILE A 152 0.16 12.88 -11.56
C ILE A 152 -0.13 12.56 -13.03
N PRO A 153 -0.10 11.28 -13.41
CA PRO A 153 -0.50 10.86 -14.75
C PRO A 153 -1.93 11.29 -15.03
N ALA A 154 -2.20 11.77 -16.25
CA ALA A 154 -3.55 11.98 -16.73
C ALA A 154 -4.32 10.65 -16.79
N TYR A 155 -5.66 10.70 -16.69
CA TYR A 155 -6.50 9.50 -16.72
C TYR A 155 -6.30 8.63 -17.97
N ASP A 156 -5.86 9.19 -19.10
CA ASP A 156 -5.59 8.47 -20.34
C ASP A 156 -4.10 8.31 -20.66
N LYS A 157 -3.24 8.61 -19.68
CA LYS A 157 -1.80 8.37 -19.80
C LYS A 157 -1.53 6.88 -19.93
N LEU A 158 -0.72 6.52 -20.91
CA LEU A 158 -0.31 5.15 -21.15
C LEU A 158 1.05 4.87 -20.51
N ALA A 159 1.30 3.60 -20.19
CA ALA A 159 2.59 3.12 -19.70
C ALA A 159 3.69 3.33 -20.76
N SER A 160 4.92 3.59 -20.29
CA SER A 160 6.07 3.82 -21.19
C SER A 160 6.69 2.52 -21.71
N TYR A 161 6.39 1.40 -21.05
CA TYR A 161 6.81 0.06 -21.44
C TYR A 161 5.74 -0.95 -20.98
N THR A 162 5.80 -2.15 -21.53
CA THR A 162 4.88 -3.24 -21.18
C THR A 162 5.32 -3.94 -19.90
N HIS A 163 4.37 -4.27 -19.03
CA HIS A 163 4.60 -5.08 -17.85
C HIS A 163 3.43 -6.05 -17.71
N GLU A 164 3.72 -7.33 -17.48
CA GLU A 164 2.69 -8.36 -17.39
C GLU A 164 2.47 -8.72 -15.92
N ALA A 165 1.21 -8.93 -15.53
CA ALA A 165 0.90 -9.49 -14.22
C ALA A 165 1.32 -10.97 -14.21
N VAL A 166 1.84 -11.50 -13.10
CA VAL A 166 2.44 -12.85 -13.10
C VAL A 166 1.78 -13.84 -12.15
N ILE A 167 0.91 -13.38 -11.23
CA ILE A 167 0.30 -14.25 -10.22
C ILE A 167 -0.66 -15.27 -10.83
N TYR A 168 -1.36 -14.92 -11.92
CA TYR A 168 -2.24 -15.87 -12.61
C TYR A 168 -1.49 -17.13 -13.08
N ASN A 169 -0.17 -17.02 -13.26
CA ASN A 169 0.73 -18.11 -13.64
C ASN A 169 1.65 -18.56 -12.48
N GLY A 170 1.27 -18.29 -11.24
CA GLY A 170 2.02 -18.70 -10.04
C GLY A 170 3.29 -17.87 -9.77
N GLY A 171 3.46 -16.72 -10.43
CA GLY A 171 4.50 -15.75 -10.13
C GLY A 171 4.29 -15.04 -8.79
N ASN A 172 5.26 -14.20 -8.41
CA ASN A 172 5.18 -13.38 -7.19
C ASN A 172 4.94 -11.91 -7.58
N PRO A 173 4.17 -11.16 -6.77
CA PRO A 173 4.01 -9.72 -6.97
C PRO A 173 5.32 -8.97 -6.70
N GLU A 174 5.42 -7.76 -7.25
CA GLU A 174 6.52 -6.84 -6.94
C GLU A 174 6.31 -6.17 -5.58
N SER A 175 7.34 -6.14 -4.73
CA SER A 175 7.26 -5.54 -3.38
C SER A 175 7.83 -4.12 -3.34
N TYR A 176 7.03 -3.18 -2.85
CA TYR A 176 7.37 -1.78 -2.67
C TYR A 176 7.41 -1.43 -1.17
N LEU A 177 8.59 -1.07 -0.67
CA LEU A 177 8.76 -0.62 0.71
C LEU A 177 8.18 0.79 0.87
N ILE A 178 7.17 0.93 1.72
CA ILE A 178 6.55 2.22 2.02
C ILE A 178 7.21 2.81 3.26
N GLN A 179 7.72 4.03 3.12
CA GLN A 179 8.34 4.75 4.22
C GLN A 179 7.28 5.14 5.27
N LYS A 180 7.61 4.92 6.55
CA LYS A 180 6.70 5.14 7.68
C LYS A 180 6.22 6.59 7.80
N ASP A 181 6.99 7.57 7.34
CA ASP A 181 6.63 9.00 7.32
C ASP A 181 5.48 9.33 6.35
N LYS A 182 5.14 8.40 5.44
CA LYS A 182 3.96 8.50 4.58
C LYS A 182 2.67 8.20 5.33
N LEU A 183 2.73 7.52 6.47
CA LEU A 183 1.57 7.22 7.32
C LEU A 183 1.26 8.39 8.27
N LYS A 184 -0.02 8.70 8.42
CA LYS A 184 -0.49 9.61 9.48
C LYS A 184 -0.84 8.80 10.72
N LYS A 185 -0.61 9.38 11.91
CA LYS A 185 -0.95 8.77 13.20
C LYS A 185 -2.43 8.94 13.51
N ASN A 186 -3.13 7.89 13.95
CA ASN A 186 -4.49 7.91 14.51
C ASN A 186 -5.59 8.47 13.56
N ILE A 187 -5.57 8.13 12.26
CA ILE A 187 -6.55 8.62 11.28
C ILE A 187 -6.93 7.48 10.32
N GLU A 188 -8.18 7.47 9.84
CA GLU A 188 -8.59 6.71 8.66
C GLU A 188 -7.55 6.88 7.55
N THR A 189 -6.90 5.78 7.21
CA THR A 189 -5.92 5.75 6.13
C THR A 189 -6.63 5.25 4.88
N ARG A 190 -6.33 5.84 3.74
CA ARG A 190 -6.89 5.38 2.48
C ARG A 190 -5.76 5.07 1.52
N LEU A 191 -5.80 3.86 0.95
CA LEU A 191 -4.99 3.46 -0.18
C LEU A 191 -5.77 3.81 -1.43
N GLN A 192 -5.13 4.53 -2.33
CA GLN A 192 -5.70 4.94 -3.61
C GLN A 192 -4.72 4.57 -4.69
N CYS A 193 -5.22 3.97 -5.75
CA CYS A 193 -4.38 3.53 -6.85
C CYS A 193 -5.04 3.90 -8.18
N SER A 194 -4.23 4.24 -9.16
CA SER A 194 -4.65 4.36 -10.55
C SER A 194 -3.78 3.44 -11.38
N LEU A 195 -4.41 2.59 -12.18
CA LEU A 195 -3.72 1.78 -13.20
C LEU A 195 -3.73 2.51 -14.52
N CYS A 196 -2.70 2.28 -15.31
CA CYS A 196 -2.59 2.76 -16.68
C CYS A 196 -2.19 1.59 -17.59
N ALA A 197 -2.90 1.41 -18.69
CA ALA A 197 -2.57 0.45 -19.75
C ALA A 197 -1.37 0.93 -20.60
N SER A 198 -0.70 0.04 -21.32
CA SER A 198 0.36 0.35 -22.28
C SER A 198 -0.15 0.98 -23.57
N SER A 199 0.79 1.55 -24.30
CA SER A 199 0.62 2.18 -25.61
C SER A 199 0.71 1.22 -26.81
N GLN A 200 0.89 -0.09 -26.56
CA GLN A 200 0.97 -1.11 -27.62
C GLN A 200 -0.41 -1.62 -28.04
#